data_AF-A0AAP5BGY2-F1
#
_entry.id   AF-A0AAP5BGY2-F1
#
_cell.length_a   1.000
_cell.length_b   1.000
_cell.length_c   1.000
_cell.angle_alpha   90.00
_cell.angle_beta   90.00
_cell.angle_gamma   90.00
#
_symmetry.space_group_name_H-M   'P 1'
#
loop_
_entity.id
_entity.type
_entity.pdbx_description
1 polymer ?
#
loop_
_entity_poly.entity_id
_entity_poly.type
_entity_poly.pdbx_seq_one_letter_code
_entity_poly.pdbx_strand_id
1 'polypeptide(L)' 'MARKYIDCREFPSEMNCTVALSADSESELLDAAVQHAVTVHKHTDSPELRSQLKALFHEGTPPVEGPRA' A
#
# COMPACT_ATOMS: atom_id res chain seq x y z
N MET A 1 -8.66 6.72 15.68
CA MET A 1 -7.83 5.61 15.15
C MET A 1 -6.55 6.24 14.64
N ALA A 2 -5.41 5.60 14.84
CA ALA A 2 -4.15 6.13 14.31
C ALA A 2 -4.15 6.02 12.79
N ARG A 3 -3.69 7.08 12.10
CA ARG A 3 -3.44 7.08 10.65
C ARG A 3 -2.61 5.85 10.30
N LYS A 4 -2.92 5.18 9.20
CA LYS A 4 -2.12 4.07 8.69
C LYS A 4 -1.65 4.34 7.27
N TYR A 5 -0.61 3.64 6.85
CA TYR A 5 -0.09 3.74 5.50
C TYR A 5 0.43 2.41 4.97
N ILE A 6 0.50 2.33 3.64
CA ILE A 6 1.24 1.31 2.90
C ILE A 6 2.20 2.04 1.97
N ASP A 7 3.45 1.61 1.93
CA ASP A 7 4.47 2.20 1.08
C ASP A 7 4.89 1.21 -0.01
N CYS A 8 4.48 1.48 -1.25
CA CYS A 8 4.82 0.60 -2.36
C CYS A 8 6.32 0.63 -2.69
N ARG A 9 7.06 1.62 -2.18
CA ARG A 9 8.52 1.72 -2.36
C ARG A 9 9.28 0.64 -1.58
N GLU A 10 8.66 0.07 -0.53
CA GLU A 10 9.27 -0.99 0.28
C GLU A 10 9.32 -2.34 -0.46
N PHE A 11 8.55 -2.48 -1.54
CA PHE A 11 8.43 -3.71 -2.32
C PHE A 11 8.97 -3.46 -3.74
N PRO A 12 10.26 -3.73 -4.00
CA PRO A 12 10.82 -3.61 -5.34
C PRO A 12 10.09 -4.57 -6.27
N SER A 13 9.19 -4.02 -7.05
CA SER A 13 8.40 -4.70 -8.08
C SER A 13 8.81 -4.15 -9.45
N GLU A 14 8.47 -4.86 -10.52
CA GLU A 14 8.80 -4.42 -11.89
C GLU A 14 8.27 -3.01 -12.22
N MET A 15 7.19 -2.59 -11.54
CA MET A 15 6.56 -1.28 -11.73
C MET A 15 7.32 -0.10 -11.07
N ASN A 16 8.30 -0.36 -10.19
CA ASN A 16 9.10 0.66 -9.51
C ASN A 16 8.27 1.83 -8.93
N CYS A 17 7.17 1.48 -8.25
CA CYS A 17 6.22 2.45 -7.73
C CYS A 17 6.86 3.38 -6.69
N THR A 18 6.73 4.68 -6.90
CA THR A 18 7.19 5.72 -5.95
C THR A 18 6.08 6.19 -5.01
N VAL A 19 4.97 5.46 -4.93
CA VAL A 19 3.77 5.88 -4.21
C VAL A 19 3.73 5.31 -2.80
N ALA A 20 3.28 6.12 -1.85
CA ALA A 20 2.87 5.69 -0.53
C ALA A 20 1.44 6.19 -0.29
N LEU A 21 0.56 5.31 0.17
CA LEU A 21 -0.85 5.60 0.41
C LEU A 21 -1.08 5.67 1.91
N SER A 22 -1.85 6.65 2.39
CA SER A 22 -2.20 6.76 3.81
C SER A 22 -3.65 7.16 3.98
N ALA A 23 -4.31 6.63 5.01
CA ALA A 23 -5.69 6.95 5.35
C ALA A 23 -5.93 6.84 6.86
N ASP A 24 -7.04 7.43 7.31
CA ASP A 24 -7.46 7.38 8.72
C ASP A 24 -8.22 6.09 9.08
N SER A 25 -8.68 5.34 8.07
CA SER A 25 -9.37 4.05 8.21
C SER A 25 -8.68 2.94 7.44
N GLU A 26 -8.57 1.75 8.04
CA GLU A 26 -7.98 0.57 7.40
C GLU A 26 -8.72 0.16 6.13
N SER A 27 -10.04 0.24 6.13
CA SER A 27 -10.88 -0.14 4.98
C SER A 27 -10.64 0.78 3.78
N GLU A 28 -10.50 2.08 4.02
CA GLU A 28 -10.20 3.08 3.00
C GLU A 28 -8.80 2.88 2.42
N LEU A 29 -7.81 2.68 3.29
CA LEU A 29 -6.44 2.37 2.87
C LEU A 29 -6.38 1.09 2.04
N LEU A 30 -7.10 0.06 2.46
CA LEU A 30 -7.12 -1.24 1.79
C LEU A 30 -7.72 -1.12 0.40
N ASP A 31 -8.85 -0.43 0.25
CA ASP A 31 -9.50 -0.25 -1.05
C ASP A 31 -8.57 0.51 -2.01
N ALA A 32 -7.95 1.60 -1.55
CA ALA A 32 -6.99 2.36 -2.34
C ALA A 32 -5.76 1.51 -2.76
N ALA A 33 -5.21 0.71 -1.84
CA ALA A 33 -4.08 -0.17 -2.12
C ALA A 33 -4.43 -1.27 -3.12
N VAL A 34 -5.63 -1.86 -3.01
CA VAL A 34 -6.14 -2.86 -3.96
C VAL A 34 -6.33 -2.24 -5.33
N GLN A 35 -6.93 -1.05 -5.42
CA GLN A 35 -7.10 -0.35 -6.69
C GLN A 35 -5.75 -0.09 -7.40
N HIS A 36 -4.71 0.28 -6.63
CA HIS A 36 -3.35 0.42 -7.17
C HIS A 36 -2.79 -0.93 -7.65
N ALA A 37 -2.88 -1.98 -6.83
CA ALA A 37 -2.39 -3.32 -7.18
C ALA A 37 -3.07 -3.89 -8.44
N VAL A 38 -4.38 -3.70 -8.61
CA VAL A 38 -5.11 -4.18 -9.79
C VAL A 38 -4.79 -3.34 -11.01
N THR A 39 -4.81 -2.01 -10.88
CA THR A 39 -4.70 -1.12 -12.05
C THR A 39 -3.28 -1.05 -12.57
N VAL A 40 -2.30 -0.98 -11.66
CA VAL A 40 -0.87 -0.77 -11.98
C VAL A 40 -0.16 -2.12 -12.11
N HIS A 41 -0.31 -3.02 -11.13
CA HIS A 41 0.38 -4.33 -11.12
C HIS A 41 -0.40 -5.45 -11.81
N LYS A 42 -1.61 -5.19 -12.31
CA LYS A 42 -2.48 -6.18 -12.96
C LYS A 42 -2.79 -7.40 -12.08
N HIS A 43 -2.70 -7.23 -10.76
CA HIS A 43 -3.15 -8.26 -9.83
C HIS A 43 -4.67 -8.40 -9.89
N THR A 44 -5.18 -9.56 -9.51
CA THR A 44 -6.61 -9.79 -9.39
C THR A 44 -7.07 -9.39 -7.98
N ASP A 45 -8.14 -8.61 -7.87
CA ASP A 45 -8.77 -8.35 -6.58
C ASP A 45 -9.32 -9.66 -6.00
N SER A 46 -8.66 -10.15 -4.97
CA SER A 46 -8.98 -11.41 -4.30
C SER A 46 -8.89 -11.24 -2.78
N PRO A 47 -9.62 -12.05 -1.99
CA PRO A 47 -9.51 -12.03 -0.53
C PRO A 47 -8.08 -12.26 -0.03
N GLU A 48 -7.30 -13.05 -0.78
CA GLU A 48 -5.90 -13.34 -0.47
C GLU A 48 -5.02 -12.10 -0.69
N LEU A 49 -5.18 -11.39 -1.83
CA LEU A 49 -4.48 -10.13 -2.08
C LEU A 49 -4.81 -9.09 -1.01
N ARG A 50 -6.09 -8.96 -0.66
CA ARG A 50 -6.54 -8.04 0.40
C ARG A 50 -5.91 -8.36 1.76
N SER A 51 -5.81 -9.63 2.10
CA SER A 51 -5.18 -10.07 3.35
C SER A 51 -3.68 -9.80 3.36
N GLN A 52 -3.00 -10.03 2.24
CA GLN A 52 -1.59 -9.72 2.07
C GLN A 52 -1.34 -8.22 2.21
N LEU A 53 -2.08 -7.37 1.49
CA LEU A 53 -1.93 -5.90 1.56
C LEU A 53 -2.18 -5.37 2.97
N LYS A 54 -3.15 -5.92 3.69
CA LYS A 54 -3.45 -5.52 5.07
C LYS A 54 -2.31 -5.86 6.03
N ALA A 55 -1.55 -6.92 5.79
CA ALA A 55 -0.37 -7.26 6.58
C ALA A 55 0.81 -6.29 6.38
N LEU A 56 0.76 -5.46 5.33
CA LEU A 56 1.76 -4.44 5.00
C LEU A 56 1.41 -3.05 5.57
N PHE A 57 0.41 -2.96 6.44
CA PHE A 57 0.02 -1.68 7.03
C PHE A 57 0.99 -1.27 8.13
N HIS A 58 1.47 -0.03 8.00
CA HIS A 58 2.27 0.65 9.00
C HIS A 58 1.43 1.70 9.72
N GLU A 59 1.78 1.99 10.97
CA GLU A 59 1.15 3.06 11.75
C GLU A 59 1.83 4.41 11.47
N GLY A 60 1.03 5.47 11.43
CA GLY A 60 1.49 6.84 11.24
C GLY A 60 1.43 7.33 9.80
N THR A 61 2.46 8.07 9.40
CA THR A 61 2.58 8.68 8.06
C THR A 61 3.85 8.12 7.41
N PRO A 62 3.82 7.78 6.11
CA PRO A 62 5.01 7.30 5.43
C PRO A 62 6.13 8.36 5.48
N PRO A 63 7.40 7.93 5.52
CA PRO A 63 8.52 8.86 5.41
C PRO A 63 8.46 9.61 4.08
N VAL A 64 8.90 10.87 4.09
CA VAL A 64 8.98 11.68 2.85
C VAL A 64 9.95 11.04 1.86
N GLU A 65 11.09 10.60 2.37
CA GLU A 65 12.10 9.85 1.61
C GLU A 65 11.69 8.37 1.49
N GLY A 66 12.05 7.73 0.39
CA GLY A 66 11.81 6.31 0.20
C GLY A 66 12.72 5.44 1.08
N PRO A 67 12.36 4.18 1.29
CA PRO A 67 13.25 3.19 1.92
C PRO A 67 14.50 3.02 1.04
N ARG A 68 15.58 3.71 1.44
CA ARG A 68 16.88 3.86 0.76
C ARG A 68 16.89 4.89 -0.38
N ALA A 69 17.28 6.12 -0.02
CA ALA A 69 18.28 6.84 -0.80
C ALA A 69 19.68 6.37 -0.36
#